data_AF-A0A5R9F663-F1
#
_entry.id   AF-A0A5R9F663-F1
#
_cell.length_a   1.000
_cell.length_b   1.000
_cell.length_c   1.000
_cell.angle_alpha   90.00
_cell.angle_beta   90.00
_cell.angle_gamma   90.00
#
_symmetry.space_group_name_H-M   'P 1'
#
loop_
_entity.id
_entity.type
_entity.pdbx_description
1 polymer ?
#
loop_
_entity_poly.entity_id
_entity_poly.type
_entity_poly.pdbx_seq_one_letter_code
_entity_poly.pdbx_strand_id
1 'polypeptide(L)'
;MFEHLGISFVWLLVAYTAVTVVGIIHMYIFHIYFGVPNAKQAGTSYLKSPAYVKTIPYQALYNVVLFPVFLWFYSLGVETDNLKELMFYTVIQWTAMSIILDYVGWVLIPHPFRFTIKEFYVDYQPWISLIYLAIFVSHYIAGFFI
;
A
#
# COMPACT_ATOMS: atom_id res chain seq x y z
N MET A 1 -12.40 22.38 2.57
CA MET A 1 -11.54 21.36 3.21
C MET A 1 -12.13 19.95 3.14
N PHE A 2 -13.25 19.66 3.80
CA PHE A 2 -13.87 18.31 3.77
C PHE A 2 -14.36 17.88 2.38
N GLU A 3 -14.73 18.83 1.52
CA GLU A 3 -15.14 18.58 0.14
C GLU A 3 -14.05 17.87 -0.69
N HIS A 4 -12.78 18.18 -0.41
CA HIS A 4 -11.65 17.52 -1.08
C HIS A 4 -11.30 16.16 -0.49
N LEU A 5 -11.78 15.84 0.73
CA LEU A 5 -11.50 14.53 1.36
C LEU A 5 -12.24 13.38 0.68
N GLY A 6 -13.36 13.66 0.01
CA GLY A 6 -14.09 12.68 -0.79
C GLY A 6 -13.27 12.23 -2.01
N ILE A 7 -12.76 13.19 -2.79
CA ILE A 7 -11.90 12.90 -3.95
C ILE A 7 -10.53 12.36 -3.52
N SER A 8 -9.98 12.83 -2.39
CA SER A 8 -8.80 12.23 -1.74
C SER A 8 -8.99 10.73 -1.48
N PHE A 9 -10.17 10.31 -1.00
CA PHE A 9 -10.44 8.89 -0.75
C PHE A 9 -10.44 8.07 -2.06
N VAL A 10 -10.93 8.63 -3.16
CA VAL A 10 -10.86 7.96 -4.47
C VAL A 10 -9.40 7.78 -4.89
N TRP A 11 -8.56 8.81 -4.74
CA TRP A 11 -7.13 8.71 -5.02
C TRP A 11 -6.41 7.72 -4.11
N LEU A 12 -6.81 7.62 -2.84
CA LEU A 12 -6.32 6.57 -1.94
C LEU A 12 -6.62 5.18 -2.53
N LEU A 13 -7.86 4.92 -2.94
CA LEU A 13 -8.24 3.61 -3.51
C LEU A 13 -7.44 3.29 -4.78
N VAL A 14 -7.19 4.29 -5.63
CA VAL A 14 -6.34 4.15 -6.82
C VAL A 14 -4.90 3.81 -6.42
N ALA A 15 -4.30 4.57 -5.50
CA ALA A 15 -2.94 4.34 -5.02
C ALA A 15 -2.78 2.96 -4.37
N TYR A 16 -3.72 2.60 -3.50
CA TYR A 16 -3.80 1.32 -2.81
C TYR A 16 -3.89 0.13 -3.79
N THR A 17 -4.74 0.27 -4.80
CA THR A 17 -4.88 -0.74 -5.85
C THR A 17 -3.59 -0.86 -6.66
N ALA A 18 -2.97 0.27 -7.02
CA ALA A 18 -1.73 0.30 -7.78
C ALA A 18 -0.57 -0.40 -7.05
N VAL A 19 -0.33 -0.09 -5.76
CA VAL A 19 0.73 -0.76 -4.99
C VAL A 19 0.49 -2.26 -4.86
N THR A 20 -0.77 -2.66 -4.70
CA THR A 20 -1.17 -4.07 -4.58
C THR A 20 -0.91 -4.82 -5.89
N VAL A 21 -1.31 -4.24 -7.02
CA VAL A 21 -1.06 -4.81 -8.35
C VAL A 21 0.45 -4.93 -8.63
N VAL A 22 1.25 -3.91 -8.27
CA VAL A 22 2.71 -3.98 -8.40
C VAL A 22 3.30 -5.12 -7.56
N GLY A 23 2.86 -5.29 -6.32
CA GLY A 23 3.29 -6.41 -5.47
C GLY A 23 2.98 -7.79 -6.07
N ILE A 24 1.78 -7.94 -6.63
CA ILE A 24 1.34 -9.17 -7.31
C ILE A 24 2.17 -9.41 -8.57
N ILE A 25 2.37 -8.39 -9.41
CA ILE A 25 3.20 -8.48 -10.62
C ILE A 25 4.63 -8.87 -10.24
N HIS A 26 5.22 -8.28 -9.20
CA HIS A 26 6.56 -8.64 -8.77
C HIS A 26 6.67 -10.09 -8.30
N MET A 27 5.65 -10.60 -7.62
CA MET A 27 5.58 -12.02 -7.24
C MET A 27 5.59 -12.92 -8.49
N TYR A 28 4.81 -12.58 -9.53
CA TYR A 28 4.83 -13.30 -10.80
C TYR A 28 6.17 -13.20 -11.52
N ILE A 29 6.84 -12.04 -11.46
CA ILE A 29 8.17 -11.86 -12.04
C ILE A 29 9.17 -12.82 -11.39
N PHE A 30 9.17 -12.93 -10.05
CA PHE A 30 10.03 -13.89 -9.35
C PHE A 30 9.75 -15.34 -9.74
N HIS A 31 8.49 -15.68 -9.95
CA HIS A 31 8.14 -17.02 -10.39
C HIS A 31 8.60 -17.32 -11.83
N ILE A 32 8.21 -16.46 -12.78
CA ILE A 32 8.38 -16.70 -14.22
C ILE A 32 9.84 -16.56 -14.63
N TYR A 33 10.52 -15.50 -14.18
CA TYR A 33 11.85 -15.15 -14.67
C TYR A 33 12.97 -15.64 -13.76
N PHE A 34 12.71 -15.81 -12.47
CA PHE A 34 13.72 -16.23 -11.49
C PHE A 34 13.48 -17.65 -10.94
N GLY A 35 12.47 -18.36 -11.47
CA GLY A 35 12.19 -19.75 -11.10
C GLY A 35 11.80 -19.95 -9.64
N VAL A 36 11.40 -18.90 -8.92
CA VAL A 36 11.04 -19.01 -7.51
C VAL A 36 9.71 -19.77 -7.40
N PRO A 37 9.61 -20.79 -6.53
CA PRO A 37 8.39 -21.59 -6.43
C PRO A 37 7.16 -20.75 -6.07
N ASN A 38 6.08 -20.95 -6.82
CA ASN A 38 4.77 -20.40 -6.48
C ASN A 38 4.06 -21.26 -5.42
N ALA A 39 2.89 -20.82 -4.96
CA ALA A 39 2.11 -21.49 -3.91
C ALA A 39 1.83 -22.97 -4.22
N LYS A 40 1.42 -23.27 -5.46
CA LYS A 40 1.10 -24.63 -5.90
C LYS A 40 2.33 -25.54 -5.88
N GLN A 41 3.47 -25.04 -6.37
CA GLN A 41 4.72 -25.80 -6.40
C GLN A 41 5.29 -26.03 -5.00
N ALA A 42 5.10 -25.08 -4.09
CA ALA A 42 5.58 -25.17 -2.71
C ALA A 42 4.63 -25.94 -1.78
N GLY A 43 3.39 -26.24 -2.22
CA GLY A 43 2.37 -26.84 -1.35
C GLY A 43 1.93 -25.90 -0.21
N THR A 44 2.00 -24.58 -0.42
CA THR A 44 1.67 -23.56 0.59
C THR A 44 0.54 -22.64 0.12
N SER A 45 0.05 -21.77 1.01
CA SER A 45 -0.86 -20.68 0.62
C SER A 45 -0.12 -19.61 -0.20
N TYR A 46 -0.86 -18.75 -0.91
CA TYR A 46 -0.28 -17.66 -1.71
C TYR A 46 0.71 -16.80 -0.90
N LEU A 47 0.30 -16.40 0.31
CA LEU A 47 1.10 -15.56 1.20
C LEU A 47 2.27 -16.27 1.89
N LYS A 48 2.37 -17.59 1.74
CA LYS A 48 3.49 -18.41 2.22
C LYS A 48 4.30 -19.00 1.06
N SER A 49 3.99 -18.62 -0.18
CA SER A 49 4.78 -19.04 -1.32
C SER A 49 6.17 -18.39 -1.25
N PRO A 50 7.24 -19.12 -1.60
CA PRO A 50 8.58 -18.53 -1.69
C PRO A 50 8.62 -17.28 -2.59
N ALA A 51 7.83 -17.27 -3.66
CA ALA A 51 7.69 -16.12 -4.54
C ALA A 51 7.14 -14.89 -3.81
N TYR A 52 6.06 -15.04 -3.01
CA TYR A 52 5.49 -13.96 -2.24
C TYR A 52 6.43 -13.48 -1.12
N VAL A 53 6.99 -14.41 -0.34
CA VAL A 53 7.87 -14.06 0.79
C VAL A 53 9.06 -13.21 0.33
N LYS A 54 9.58 -13.50 -0.86
CA LYS A 54 10.69 -12.74 -1.46
C LYS A 54 10.30 -11.32 -1.89
N THR A 55 9.02 -11.03 -2.16
CA THR A 55 8.58 -9.67 -2.52
C THR A 55 8.38 -8.78 -1.29
N ILE A 56 8.16 -9.34 -0.10
CA ILE A 56 7.81 -8.60 1.12
C ILE A 56 8.72 -7.39 1.37
N PRO A 57 10.07 -7.50 1.32
CA PRO A 57 10.95 -6.36 1.56
C PRO A 57 10.75 -5.18 0.60
N TYR A 58 10.29 -5.47 -0.62
CA TYR A 58 10.09 -4.48 -1.66
C TYR A 58 8.72 -3.79 -1.56
N GLN A 59 7.77 -4.38 -0.84
CA GLN A 59 6.42 -3.82 -0.74
C GLN A 59 6.46 -2.43 -0.07
N ALA A 60 7.29 -2.25 0.95
CA ALA A 60 7.53 -0.93 1.54
C ALA A 60 8.09 0.07 0.52
N LEU A 61 9.02 -0.35 -0.36
CA LEU A 61 9.60 0.51 -1.39
C LEU A 61 8.56 0.98 -2.41
N TYR A 62 7.64 0.10 -2.82
CA TYR A 62 6.55 0.50 -3.73
C TYR A 62 5.67 1.56 -3.11
N ASN A 63 5.37 1.44 -1.82
CA ASN A 63 4.57 2.41 -1.10
C ASN A 63 5.29 3.76 -0.98
N VAL A 64 6.59 3.76 -0.67
CA VAL A 64 7.43 4.98 -0.63
C VAL A 64 7.42 5.73 -1.97
N VAL A 65 7.31 5.02 -3.09
CA VAL A 65 7.31 5.66 -4.42
C VAL A 65 5.90 6.04 -4.88
N LEU A 66 4.96 5.12 -4.83
CA LEU A 66 3.65 5.30 -5.45
C LEU A 66 2.74 6.23 -4.65
N PHE A 67 2.73 6.15 -3.32
CA PHE A 67 1.86 7.02 -2.52
C PHE A 67 2.17 8.51 -2.72
N PRO A 68 3.44 8.98 -2.69
CA PRO A 68 3.75 10.37 -3.03
C PRO A 68 3.35 10.77 -4.45
N VAL A 69 3.51 9.88 -5.43
CA VAL A 69 3.12 10.16 -6.83
C VAL A 69 1.61 10.37 -6.95
N PHE A 70 0.81 9.51 -6.34
CA PHE A 70 -0.65 9.67 -6.35
C PHE A 70 -1.12 10.86 -5.51
N LEU A 71 -0.44 11.16 -4.40
CA LEU A 71 -0.70 12.36 -3.61
C LEU A 71 -0.40 13.64 -4.42
N TRP A 72 0.67 13.63 -5.21
CA TRP A 72 0.98 14.72 -6.14
C TRP A 72 -0.14 14.83 -7.20
N PHE A 73 -0.54 13.76 -7.88
CA PHE A 73 -1.64 13.85 -8.84
C PHE A 73 -2.94 14.38 -8.24
N TYR A 74 -3.27 13.97 -7.02
CA TYR A 74 -4.38 14.54 -6.27
C TYR A 74 -4.21 16.05 -6.06
N SER A 75 -3.03 16.50 -5.61
CA SER A 75 -2.77 17.93 -5.34
C SER A 75 -2.88 18.82 -6.59
N LEU A 76 -2.55 18.30 -7.78
CA LEU A 76 -2.72 19.03 -9.04
C LEU A 76 -4.19 19.30 -9.39
N GLY A 77 -5.10 18.48 -8.87
CA GLY A 77 -6.54 18.58 -9.12
C GLY A 77 -7.31 19.35 -8.03
N VAL A 78 -6.62 19.95 -7.05
CA VAL A 78 -7.27 20.66 -5.95
C VAL A 78 -6.81 22.11 -5.88
N GLU A 79 -7.77 23.02 -5.97
CA GLU A 79 -7.59 24.43 -5.65
C GLU A 79 -7.82 24.65 -4.16
N THR A 80 -6.85 25.21 -3.45
CA THR A 80 -6.95 25.51 -2.01
C THR A 80 -6.01 26.64 -1.62
N ASP A 81 -6.46 27.50 -0.70
CA ASP A 81 -5.65 28.58 -0.13
C ASP A 81 -4.64 28.06 0.92
N ASN A 82 -4.81 26.81 1.40
CA ASN A 82 -3.93 26.20 2.39
C ASN A 82 -3.59 24.74 2.04
N LEU A 83 -2.66 24.58 1.10
CA LEU A 83 -2.21 23.27 0.62
C LEU A 83 -1.58 22.42 1.73
N LYS A 84 -0.79 23.04 2.62
CA LYS A 84 -0.08 22.30 3.70
C LYS A 84 -1.07 21.63 4.65
N GLU A 85 -2.09 22.37 5.09
CA GLU A 85 -3.13 21.84 5.96
C GLU A 85 -3.93 20.73 5.26
N LEU A 86 -4.35 20.95 4.00
CA LEU A 86 -5.06 19.94 3.22
C LEU A 86 -4.27 18.64 3.09
N MET A 87 -2.98 18.73 2.78
CA MET A 87 -2.14 17.55 2.60
C MET A 87 -1.90 16.81 3.92
N PHE A 88 -1.74 17.54 5.03
CA PHE A 88 -1.62 16.93 6.37
C PHE A 88 -2.87 16.11 6.73
N TYR A 89 -4.06 16.67 6.51
CA TYR A 89 -5.31 15.91 6.72
C TYR A 89 -5.46 14.74 5.74
N THR A 90 -5.00 14.91 4.50
CA THR A 90 -5.03 13.87 3.47
C THR A 90 -4.19 12.66 3.89
N VAL A 91 -2.95 12.86 4.36
CA VAL A 91 -2.11 11.73 4.79
C VAL A 91 -2.61 11.06 6.06
N ILE A 92 -3.23 11.80 6.99
CA ILE A 92 -3.90 11.20 8.15
C ILE A 92 -5.04 10.30 7.68
N GLN A 93 -5.90 10.81 6.79
CA GLN A 93 -7.00 10.04 6.21
C GLN A 93 -6.47 8.80 5.49
N TRP A 94 -5.46 8.96 4.64
CA TRP A 94 -4.91 7.86 3.84
C TRP A 94 -4.28 6.77 4.71
N THR A 95 -3.49 7.14 5.71
CA THR A 95 -2.88 6.17 6.64
C THR A 95 -3.96 5.45 7.46
N ALA A 96 -4.89 6.18 8.07
CA ALA A 96 -5.95 5.58 8.88
C ALA A 96 -6.85 4.65 8.07
N MET A 97 -7.26 5.10 6.88
CA MET A 97 -8.09 4.30 5.98
C MET A 97 -7.33 3.10 5.42
N SER A 98 -6.03 3.22 5.12
CA SER A 98 -5.22 2.07 4.67
C SER A 98 -5.15 0.98 5.73
N ILE A 99 -4.96 1.35 7.01
CA ILE A 99 -4.99 0.39 8.13
C ILE A 99 -6.33 -0.35 8.20
N ILE A 100 -7.44 0.37 8.03
CA ILE A 100 -8.79 -0.21 8.03
C ILE A 100 -8.99 -1.12 6.81
N LEU A 101 -8.63 -0.65 5.62
CA LEU A 101 -8.73 -1.42 4.37
C LEU A 101 -7.89 -2.68 4.43
N ASP A 102 -6.69 -2.60 5.02
CA ASP A 102 -5.81 -3.76 5.17
C ASP A 102 -6.39 -4.78 6.13
N TYR A 103 -6.92 -4.35 7.27
CA TYR A 103 -7.58 -5.25 8.21
C TYR A 103 -8.81 -5.90 7.58
N VAL A 104 -9.66 -5.12 6.92
CA VAL A 104 -10.90 -5.62 6.32
C VAL A 104 -10.60 -6.55 5.14
N GLY A 105 -9.76 -6.09 4.23
CA GLY A 105 -9.38 -6.81 3.01
C GLY A 105 -8.57 -8.05 3.35
N TRP A 106 -7.41 -7.89 3.98
CA TRP A 106 -6.45 -8.98 4.11
C TRP A 106 -6.65 -9.88 5.33
N VAL A 107 -7.42 -9.47 6.35
CA VAL A 107 -7.57 -10.25 7.59
C VAL A 107 -9.01 -10.71 7.83
N LEU A 108 -9.98 -9.81 7.67
CA LEU A 108 -11.38 -10.08 8.02
C LEU A 108 -12.10 -10.89 6.93
N ILE A 109 -12.02 -10.46 5.67
CA ILE A 109 -12.76 -11.06 4.56
C ILE A 109 -12.07 -12.36 4.08
N PRO A 110 -12.78 -13.49 3.99
CA PRO A 110 -12.21 -14.75 3.51
C PRO A 110 -11.94 -14.71 2.00
N HIS A 111 -10.67 -14.84 1.62
CA HIS A 111 -10.23 -14.98 0.23
C HIS A 111 -8.87 -15.69 0.13
N PRO A 112 -8.39 -16.10 -1.06
CA PRO A 112 -7.15 -16.90 -1.20
C PRO A 112 -5.87 -16.26 -0.65
N PHE A 113 -5.81 -14.92 -0.60
CA PHE A 113 -4.70 -14.14 -0.04
C PHE A 113 -4.94 -13.67 1.40
N ARG A 114 -5.74 -14.37 2.19
CA ARG A 114 -6.06 -13.92 3.55
C ARG A 114 -4.95 -14.26 4.54
N PHE A 115 -4.57 -13.29 5.37
CA PHE A 115 -3.74 -13.45 6.55
C PHE A 115 -4.59 -13.77 7.79
N THR A 116 -3.99 -14.50 8.73
CA THR A 116 -4.42 -14.47 10.13
C THR A 116 -3.96 -13.17 10.80
N ILE A 117 -4.60 -12.80 11.92
CA ILE A 117 -4.22 -11.61 12.72
C ILE A 117 -2.74 -11.66 13.11
N LYS A 118 -2.26 -12.83 13.56
CA LYS A 118 -0.84 -13.00 13.92
C LYS A 118 0.07 -12.79 12.71
N GLU A 119 -0.25 -13.41 11.57
CA GLU A 119 0.60 -13.30 10.39
C GLU A 119 0.69 -11.85 9.91
N PHE A 120 -0.42 -11.10 9.93
CA PHE A 120 -0.43 -9.71 9.45
C PHE A 120 0.21 -8.71 10.41
N TYR A 121 0.00 -8.83 11.72
CA TYR A 121 0.46 -7.81 12.69
C TYR A 121 1.77 -8.16 13.39
N VAL A 122 2.13 -9.45 13.45
CA VAL A 122 3.35 -9.92 14.12
C VAL A 122 4.36 -10.40 13.09
N ASP A 123 4.01 -11.38 12.26
CA ASP A 123 4.98 -12.02 11.37
C ASP A 123 5.35 -11.14 10.17
N TYR A 124 4.46 -10.22 9.77
CA TYR A 124 4.70 -9.26 8.68
C TYR A 124 5.52 -8.04 9.09
N GLN A 125 5.92 -7.92 10.37
CA GLN A 125 6.82 -6.87 10.82
C GLN A 125 8.25 -7.09 10.27
N PRO A 126 9.01 -6.00 10.02
CA PRO A 126 8.67 -4.59 10.21
C PRO A 126 7.88 -3.99 9.03
N TRP A 127 7.58 -4.78 8.00
CA TRP A 127 7.19 -4.29 6.68
C TRP A 127 5.86 -3.54 6.70
N ILE A 128 4.87 -4.03 7.45
CA ILE A 128 3.59 -3.33 7.56
C ILE A 128 3.73 -1.95 8.21
N SER A 129 4.57 -1.84 9.24
CA SER A 129 4.84 -0.56 9.90
C SER A 129 5.57 0.39 8.96
N LEU A 130 6.51 -0.11 8.15
CA LEU A 130 7.21 0.69 7.15
C LEU A 130 6.27 1.14 6.02
N ILE A 131 5.29 0.32 5.63
CA ILE A 131 4.25 0.70 4.67
C ILE A 131 3.40 1.84 5.23
N TYR A 132 2.86 1.73 6.44
CA TYR A 132 2.07 2.81 7.04
C TYR A 132 2.88 4.08 7.24
N LEU A 133 4.16 3.94 7.63
CA LEU A 133 5.06 5.08 7.71
C LEU A 133 5.25 5.74 6.34
N ALA A 134 5.49 4.96 5.28
CA ALA A 134 5.65 5.46 3.92
C ALA A 134 4.42 6.24 3.44
N ILE A 135 3.21 5.73 3.73
CA ILE A 135 1.96 6.42 3.41
C ILE A 135 1.87 7.74 4.19
N PHE A 136 2.17 7.72 5.49
CA PHE A 136 2.11 8.92 6.33
C PHE A 136 3.13 10.00 5.91
N VAL A 137 4.36 9.60 5.60
CA VAL A 137 5.41 10.55 5.20
C VAL A 137 5.30 10.98 3.73
N SER A 138 4.36 10.42 2.98
CA SER A 138 4.23 10.68 1.55
C SER A 138 4.02 12.16 1.23
N HIS A 139 3.37 12.93 2.10
CA HIS A 139 3.25 14.38 1.95
C HIS A 139 4.58 15.10 2.05
N TYR A 140 5.47 14.71 2.98
CA TYR A 140 6.79 15.34 3.05
C TYR A 140 7.61 15.04 1.80
N ILE A 141 7.45 13.85 1.22
CA ILE A 141 8.11 13.47 -0.03
C ILE A 141 7.53 14.28 -1.21
N ALA A 142 6.21 14.34 -1.34
CA ALA A 142 5.53 15.10 -2.39
C ALA A 142 5.76 16.62 -2.25
N GLY A 143 5.82 17.14 -1.03
CA GLY A 143 6.09 18.55 -0.73
C GLY A 143 7.52 19.01 -1.03
N PHE A 144 8.43 18.12 -1.43
CA PHE A 144 9.68 18.53 -2.09
C PHE A 144 9.47 18.92 -3.56
N PHE A 145 8.39 18.46 -4.18
CA PHE A 145 8.08 18.66 -5.59
C PHE A 145 6.97 19.69 -5.84
N ILE A 146 6.33 20.17 -4.77
CA ILE A 146 5.27 21.19 -4.76
C ILE A 146 5.71 22.36 -3.89
#